data_AF-A0A840YK89-F1
#
_entry.id   AF-A0A840YK89-F1
#
_cell.length_a   1.000
_cell.length_b   1.000
_cell.length_c   1.000
_cell.angle_alpha   90.00
_cell.angle_beta   90.00
_cell.angle_gamma   90.00
#
_symmetry.space_group_name_H-M   'P 1'
#
loop_
_entity.id
_entity.type
_entity.pdbx_description
1 polymer ?
#
loop_
_entity_poly.entity_id
_entity_poly.type
_entity_poly.pdbx_seq_one_letter_code
_entity_poly.pdbx_strand_id
1 'polypeptide(L)'
;MVTAVGTNGPDVFVNTSESDNFDGLAAYDVVNRFNMGYRSGVITTAPGTVTITSSFDTDVYTNIEQIDFLDGRLVFEPTEPLAQVTRLYFAALDRGPDQGGLNSYTAAIYQGRSLSSIAQDFIGSSEFAQRYGALTNDGFVEQLYLNVLDRPSDPGGKAAWVATLDAGATRADMLVGFSESLENQQKTASIVTAGIWDRDESAALVARLYDTLFGRLPDKGGLANWASALDSGQLRPNQVAQGFIDSAESQAIYGGFPTADTFVTALYRNTLEREPDAAGKAAWVNALDSGTLSRADVALGFSESPEHIQLTAATVGGEIPSQFGILFL
;
A
#
# COMPACT_ATOMS: atom_id res chain seq x y z
N MET A 1 -29.15 3.53 13.85
CA MET A 1 -28.64 2.15 13.73
C MET A 1 -29.72 1.29 13.15
N VAL A 2 -29.79 1.31 11.82
CA VAL A 2 -30.44 0.24 11.06
C VAL A 2 -29.42 -0.90 10.95
N THR A 3 -29.91 -2.14 10.89
CA THR A 3 -29.05 -3.28 10.58
C THR A 3 -29.28 -3.70 9.14
N ALA A 4 -28.24 -3.62 8.32
CA ALA A 4 -28.18 -4.21 6.99
C ALA A 4 -27.57 -5.61 7.11
N VAL A 5 -28.34 -6.64 6.75
CA VAL A 5 -27.89 -8.03 6.75
C VAL A 5 -27.79 -8.49 5.31
N GLY A 6 -26.64 -9.08 4.96
CA GLY A 6 -26.37 -9.68 3.67
C GLY A 6 -27.09 -11.02 3.47
N THR A 7 -26.58 -11.75 2.50
CA THR A 7 -26.95 -13.11 2.13
C THR A 7 -25.87 -14.08 2.61
N ASN A 8 -25.93 -15.36 2.21
CA ASN A 8 -24.81 -16.29 2.45
C ASN A 8 -23.87 -16.37 1.23
N GLY A 9 -24.01 -15.45 0.29
CA GLY A 9 -23.14 -15.30 -0.87
C GLY A 9 -22.45 -13.93 -0.84
N PRO A 10 -21.50 -13.65 -1.74
CA PRO A 10 -20.76 -12.40 -1.73
C PRO A 10 -21.68 -11.18 -1.88
N ASP A 11 -21.60 -10.26 -0.92
CA ASP A 11 -22.37 -9.01 -0.91
C ASP A 11 -21.46 -7.77 -1.02
N VAL A 12 -22.04 -6.70 -1.57
CA VAL A 12 -21.43 -5.37 -1.60
C VAL A 12 -22.37 -4.39 -0.91
N PHE A 13 -21.97 -3.94 0.27
CA PHE A 13 -22.69 -2.91 1.01
C PHE A 13 -22.20 -1.52 0.59
N VAL A 14 -23.12 -0.56 0.58
CA VAL A 14 -22.79 0.86 0.41
C VAL A 14 -23.18 1.57 1.69
N ASN A 15 -22.20 2.23 2.29
CA ASN A 15 -22.40 2.94 3.55
C ASN A 15 -23.35 4.13 3.38
N THR A 16 -24.20 4.40 4.37
CA THR A 16 -25.07 5.58 4.38
C THR A 16 -24.40 6.74 5.12
N SER A 17 -25.12 7.87 5.28
CA SER A 17 -24.68 8.97 6.14
C SER A 17 -25.17 8.83 7.59
N GLU A 18 -25.86 7.74 7.92
CA GLU A 18 -26.34 7.44 9.26
C GLU A 18 -25.49 6.33 9.89
N SER A 19 -25.59 6.21 11.23
CA SER A 19 -24.95 5.12 11.96
C SER A 19 -25.71 3.82 11.77
N ASP A 20 -25.06 2.78 11.28
CA ASP A 20 -25.61 1.50 10.85
C ASP A 20 -24.79 0.30 11.35
N ASN A 21 -25.43 -0.86 11.37
CA ASN A 21 -24.76 -2.14 11.59
C ASN A 21 -24.81 -2.94 10.29
N PHE A 22 -23.71 -3.56 9.92
CA PHE A 22 -23.57 -4.42 8.75
C PHE A 22 -23.19 -5.82 9.19
N ASP A 23 -23.88 -6.82 8.66
CA ASP A 23 -23.56 -8.24 8.86
C ASP A 23 -23.53 -8.93 7.50
N GLY A 24 -22.33 -9.30 7.03
CA GLY A 24 -22.14 -10.03 5.77
C GLY A 24 -22.54 -11.50 5.85
N LEU A 25 -22.68 -12.04 7.06
CA LEU A 25 -22.88 -13.47 7.34
C LEU A 25 -21.73 -14.36 6.88
N ALA A 26 -21.79 -14.86 5.65
CA ALA A 26 -20.86 -15.86 5.14
C ALA A 26 -20.56 -15.55 3.67
N ALA A 27 -19.39 -16.01 3.21
CA ALA A 27 -18.75 -15.67 1.94
C ALA A 27 -17.83 -14.46 2.10
N TYR A 28 -17.52 -13.79 0.99
CA TYR A 28 -16.58 -12.66 0.94
C TYR A 28 -17.39 -11.39 0.71
N ASP A 29 -17.42 -10.53 1.71
CA ASP A 29 -18.28 -9.35 1.75
C ASP A 29 -17.46 -8.06 1.76
N VAL A 30 -17.93 -7.10 0.97
CA VAL A 30 -17.25 -5.82 0.77
C VAL A 30 -18.14 -4.67 1.23
N VAL A 31 -17.56 -3.70 1.92
CA VAL A 31 -18.22 -2.43 2.24
C VAL A 31 -17.55 -1.30 1.48
N ASN A 32 -18.32 -0.58 0.67
CA ASN A 32 -17.89 0.63 -0.01
C ASN A 32 -18.10 1.87 0.89
N ARG A 33 -17.00 2.40 1.44
CA ARG A 33 -16.96 3.59 2.31
C ARG A 33 -16.19 4.76 1.68
N PHE A 34 -16.37 4.97 0.37
CA PHE A 34 -15.70 6.01 -0.42
C PHE A 34 -16.02 7.47 -0.03
N ASN A 35 -16.96 7.71 0.90
CA ASN A 35 -17.25 9.05 1.43
C ASN A 35 -16.17 9.56 2.41
N MET A 36 -15.20 8.73 2.76
CA MET A 36 -14.08 9.07 3.63
C MET A 36 -12.81 8.34 3.24
N GLY A 37 -11.66 8.90 3.61
CA GLY A 37 -10.42 8.13 3.66
C GLY A 37 -10.20 7.49 5.02
N TYR A 38 -9.26 6.56 5.11
CA TYR A 38 -8.98 5.76 6.29
C TYR A 38 -8.76 6.59 7.56
N ARG A 39 -8.06 7.74 7.46
CA ARG A 39 -7.77 8.62 8.61
C ARG A 39 -8.89 9.59 8.98
N SER A 40 -10.02 9.55 8.26
CA SER A 40 -11.17 10.40 8.56
C SER A 40 -12.04 9.87 9.72
N GLY A 41 -11.69 8.71 10.29
CA GLY A 41 -12.39 8.10 11.40
C GLY A 41 -11.45 7.36 12.35
N VAL A 42 -11.99 6.98 13.51
CA VAL A 42 -11.34 6.07 14.45
C VAL A 42 -11.82 4.66 14.14
N ILE A 43 -10.89 3.79 13.78
CA ILE A 43 -11.16 2.39 13.46
C ILE A 43 -10.72 1.54 14.65
N THR A 44 -11.65 0.77 15.19
CA THR A 44 -11.40 -0.17 16.28
C THR A 44 -11.76 -1.57 15.83
N THR A 45 -10.83 -2.51 15.94
CA THR A 45 -11.04 -3.91 15.58
C THR A 45 -11.16 -4.78 16.83
N ALA A 46 -12.16 -5.65 16.84
CA ALA A 46 -12.33 -6.75 17.78
C ALA A 46 -12.47 -8.06 16.97
N PRO A 47 -12.31 -9.24 17.59
CA PRO A 47 -12.52 -10.50 16.88
C PRO A 47 -13.90 -10.56 16.21
N GLY A 48 -13.92 -10.59 14.87
CA GLY A 48 -15.14 -10.65 14.07
C GLY A 48 -15.94 -9.35 13.98
N THR A 49 -15.43 -8.22 14.49
CA THR A 49 -16.15 -6.94 14.47
C THR A 49 -15.21 -5.77 14.24
N VAL A 50 -15.57 -4.88 13.33
CA VAL A 50 -14.89 -3.59 13.12
C VAL A 50 -15.87 -2.48 13.47
N THR A 51 -15.44 -1.50 14.26
CA THR A 51 -16.21 -0.28 14.52
C THR A 51 -15.48 0.91 13.95
N ILE A 52 -16.17 1.71 13.13
CA ILE A 52 -15.63 2.95 12.56
C ILE A 52 -16.48 4.10 13.07
N THR A 53 -15.87 5.00 13.82
CA THR A 53 -16.49 6.25 14.28
C THR A 53 -15.89 7.43 13.54
N SER A 54 -16.72 8.19 12.84
CA SER A 54 -16.32 9.42 12.15
C SER A 54 -16.99 10.65 12.77
N SER A 55 -16.84 11.82 12.13
CA SER A 55 -17.54 13.03 12.55
C SER A 55 -19.04 13.02 12.23
N PHE A 56 -19.51 12.10 11.37
CA PHE A 56 -20.90 12.06 10.90
C PHE A 56 -21.66 10.79 11.30
N ASP A 57 -20.98 9.69 11.61
CA ASP A 57 -21.59 8.40 11.92
C ASP A 57 -20.71 7.51 12.82
N THR A 58 -21.29 6.40 13.27
CA THR A 58 -20.57 5.28 13.87
C THR A 58 -21.17 3.98 13.34
N ASP A 59 -20.38 3.22 12.60
CA ASP A 59 -20.83 1.96 12.02
C ASP A 59 -20.11 0.77 12.61
N VAL A 60 -20.84 -0.34 12.69
CA VAL A 60 -20.33 -1.62 13.16
C VAL A 60 -20.43 -2.64 12.04
N TYR A 61 -19.32 -3.28 11.72
CA TYR A 61 -19.18 -4.28 10.68
C TYR A 61 -18.90 -5.63 11.31
N THR A 62 -19.71 -6.63 10.99
CA THR A 62 -19.57 -8.01 11.44
C THR A 62 -19.52 -8.92 10.23
N ASN A 63 -18.62 -9.91 10.22
CA ASN A 63 -18.44 -10.81 9.08
C ASN A 63 -18.24 -10.03 7.76
N ILE A 64 -17.25 -9.13 7.73
CA ILE A 64 -16.90 -8.34 6.55
C ILE A 64 -15.42 -8.58 6.26
N GLU A 65 -15.11 -8.99 5.03
CA GLU A 65 -13.75 -9.33 4.60
C GLU A 65 -12.99 -8.12 4.06
N GLN A 66 -13.68 -7.10 3.56
CA GLN A 66 -13.06 -5.90 3.01
C GLN A 66 -13.88 -4.63 3.27
N ILE A 67 -13.18 -3.55 3.65
CA ILE A 67 -13.76 -2.20 3.70
C ILE A 67 -12.94 -1.29 2.79
N ASP A 68 -13.58 -0.77 1.75
CA ASP A 68 -12.98 0.14 0.78
C ASP A 68 -13.16 1.59 1.21
N PHE A 69 -12.07 2.34 1.22
CA PHE A 69 -12.00 3.77 1.50
C PHE A 69 -11.61 4.52 0.23
N LEU A 70 -11.67 5.84 0.30
CA LEU A 70 -11.24 6.69 -0.81
C LEU A 70 -9.73 6.59 -1.14
N ASP A 71 -8.92 6.13 -0.19
CA ASP A 71 -7.45 6.15 -0.24
C ASP A 71 -6.80 4.76 -0.05
N GLY A 72 -7.59 3.70 -0.16
CA GLY A 72 -7.14 2.32 -0.03
C GLY A 72 -8.24 1.42 0.55
N ARG A 73 -7.88 0.21 0.94
CA ARG A 73 -8.81 -0.76 1.51
C ARG A 73 -8.22 -1.49 2.71
N LEU A 74 -9.08 -1.90 3.62
CA LEU A 74 -8.72 -2.70 4.78
C LEU A 74 -9.25 -4.12 4.57
N VAL A 75 -8.35 -5.11 4.62
CA VAL A 75 -8.63 -6.51 4.27
C VAL A 75 -8.47 -7.42 5.48
N PHE A 76 -9.48 -8.26 5.73
CA PHE A 76 -9.57 -9.18 6.86
C PHE A 76 -9.61 -10.66 6.43
N GLU A 77 -9.58 -10.94 5.12
CA GLU A 77 -9.65 -12.30 4.58
C GLU A 77 -8.27 -12.99 4.61
N PRO A 78 -8.08 -14.09 5.37
CA PRO A 78 -6.80 -14.79 5.47
C PRO A 78 -6.34 -15.46 4.16
N THR A 79 -7.24 -15.71 3.21
CA THR A 79 -6.91 -16.31 1.92
C THR A 79 -6.61 -15.30 0.81
N GLU A 80 -6.83 -14.00 1.04
CA GLU A 80 -6.50 -12.95 0.07
C GLU A 80 -4.98 -12.89 -0.17
N PRO A 81 -4.55 -12.53 -1.41
CA PRO A 81 -3.14 -12.37 -1.73
C PRO A 81 -2.38 -11.45 -0.77
N LEU A 82 -3.02 -10.42 -0.20
CA LEU A 82 -2.41 -9.56 0.83
C LEU A 82 -1.98 -10.34 2.08
N ALA A 83 -2.83 -11.23 2.58
CA ALA A 83 -2.52 -12.04 3.75
C ALA A 83 -1.44 -13.08 3.42
N GLN A 84 -1.47 -13.66 2.21
CA GLN A 84 -0.44 -14.58 1.72
C GLN A 84 0.94 -13.91 1.60
N VAL A 85 1.00 -12.73 0.99
CA VAL A 85 2.24 -11.94 0.87
C VAL A 85 2.75 -11.54 2.25
N THR A 86 1.87 -11.10 3.14
CA THR A 86 2.23 -10.76 4.53
C THR A 86 2.86 -11.96 5.24
N ARG A 87 2.24 -13.14 5.16
CA ARG A 87 2.80 -14.39 5.73
C ARG A 87 4.15 -14.74 5.12
N LEU A 88 4.31 -14.53 3.82
CA LEU A 88 5.55 -14.81 3.11
C LEU A 88 6.70 -13.90 3.55
N TYR A 89 6.42 -12.62 3.83
CA TYR A 89 7.39 -11.68 4.41
C TYR A 89 7.91 -12.18 5.77
N PHE A 90 7.01 -12.57 6.69
CA PHE A 90 7.43 -13.13 7.98
C PHE A 90 8.19 -14.44 7.81
N ALA A 91 7.70 -15.35 6.98
CA ALA A 91 8.35 -16.64 6.74
C ALA A 91 9.75 -16.49 6.13
N ALA A 92 9.94 -15.54 5.20
CA ALA A 92 11.19 -15.35 4.48
C ALA A 92 12.18 -14.45 5.22
N LEU A 93 11.73 -13.38 5.86
CA LEU A 93 12.57 -12.27 6.33
C LEU A 93 12.42 -11.96 7.83
N ASP A 94 11.49 -12.62 8.53
CA ASP A 94 11.17 -12.39 9.94
C ASP A 94 10.82 -10.92 10.23
N ARG A 95 10.02 -10.32 9.34
CA ARG A 95 9.44 -8.98 9.51
C ARG A 95 8.16 -8.83 8.70
N GLY A 96 7.35 -7.83 9.06
CA GLY A 96 6.21 -7.43 8.24
C GLY A 96 6.64 -6.74 6.93
N PRO A 97 5.73 -6.69 5.94
CA PRO A 97 5.95 -5.97 4.69
C PRO A 97 6.04 -4.46 4.91
N ASP A 98 6.77 -3.79 4.02
CA ASP A 98 6.54 -2.38 3.70
C ASP A 98 5.37 -2.27 2.71
N GLN A 99 4.68 -1.13 2.71
CA GLN A 99 3.46 -0.92 1.92
C GLN A 99 3.74 -1.05 0.42
N GLY A 100 4.81 -0.43 -0.07
CA GLY A 100 5.18 -0.50 -1.49
C GLY A 100 5.43 -1.94 -1.96
N GLY A 101 6.14 -2.72 -1.17
CA GLY A 101 6.40 -4.14 -1.42
C GLY A 101 5.15 -5.01 -1.33
N LEU A 102 4.30 -4.81 -0.31
CA LEU A 102 3.01 -5.51 -0.18
C LEU A 102 2.15 -5.30 -1.43
N ASN A 103 1.91 -4.05 -1.78
CA ASN A 103 1.09 -3.66 -2.92
C ASN A 103 1.64 -4.20 -4.23
N SER A 104 2.96 -4.11 -4.44
CA SER A 104 3.61 -4.59 -5.66
C SER A 104 3.47 -6.11 -5.82
N TYR A 105 3.71 -6.88 -4.76
CA TYR A 105 3.60 -8.34 -4.81
C TYR A 105 2.15 -8.81 -4.92
N THR A 106 1.23 -8.16 -4.20
CA THR A 106 -0.21 -8.47 -4.31
C THR A 106 -0.72 -8.16 -5.73
N ALA A 107 -0.38 -7.00 -6.31
CA ALA A 107 -0.74 -6.67 -7.70
C ALA A 107 -0.16 -7.69 -8.70
N ALA A 108 1.07 -8.14 -8.47
CA ALA A 108 1.68 -9.21 -9.26
C ALA A 108 0.89 -10.53 -9.19
N ILE A 109 0.35 -10.91 -8.02
CA ILE A 109 -0.49 -12.10 -7.88
C ILE A 109 -1.80 -11.93 -8.66
N TYR A 110 -2.47 -10.77 -8.57
CA TYR A 110 -3.66 -10.50 -9.36
C TYR A 110 -3.39 -10.52 -10.88
N GLN A 111 -2.17 -10.19 -11.30
CA GLN A 111 -1.70 -10.32 -12.69
C GLN A 111 -1.25 -11.74 -13.07
N GLY A 112 -1.39 -12.71 -12.16
CA GLY A 112 -1.14 -14.13 -12.42
C GLY A 112 0.25 -14.64 -12.03
N ARG A 113 1.09 -13.85 -11.34
CA ARG A 113 2.31 -14.39 -10.73
C ARG A 113 1.95 -15.35 -9.60
N SER A 114 2.65 -16.47 -9.52
CA SER A 114 2.46 -17.43 -8.42
C SER A 114 3.17 -16.99 -7.15
N LEU A 115 2.65 -17.41 -5.99
CA LEU A 115 3.29 -17.19 -4.69
C LEU A 115 4.70 -17.81 -4.64
N SER A 116 4.92 -18.94 -5.32
CA SER A 116 6.25 -19.57 -5.45
C SER A 116 7.23 -18.69 -6.24
N SER A 117 6.79 -18.02 -7.30
CA SER A 117 7.64 -17.05 -8.01
C SER A 117 8.01 -15.86 -7.14
N ILE A 118 7.10 -15.39 -6.29
CA ILE A 118 7.38 -14.31 -5.35
C ILE A 118 8.32 -14.79 -4.23
N ALA A 119 8.12 -15.99 -3.69
CA ALA A 119 9.02 -16.62 -2.72
C ALA A 119 10.46 -16.72 -3.26
N GLN A 120 10.61 -17.01 -4.55
CA GLN A 120 11.91 -17.00 -5.22
C GLN A 120 12.55 -15.60 -5.26
N ASP A 121 11.76 -14.53 -5.43
CA ASP A 121 12.24 -13.14 -5.36
C ASP A 121 12.76 -12.82 -3.94
N PHE A 122 12.03 -13.23 -2.88
CA PHE A 122 12.47 -13.06 -1.49
C PHE A 122 13.81 -13.76 -1.23
N ILE A 123 13.92 -15.05 -1.58
CA ILE A 123 15.14 -15.84 -1.38
C ILE A 123 16.32 -15.24 -2.17
N GLY A 124 16.06 -14.70 -3.36
CA GLY A 124 17.06 -14.06 -4.22
C GLY A 124 17.37 -12.60 -3.87
N SER A 125 16.67 -12.01 -2.90
CA SER A 125 16.80 -10.59 -2.57
C SER A 125 18.12 -10.27 -1.88
N SER A 126 18.60 -9.04 -2.04
CA SER A 126 19.73 -8.51 -1.28
C SER A 126 19.47 -8.53 0.22
N GLU A 127 18.22 -8.33 0.65
CA GLU A 127 17.85 -8.36 2.06
C GLU A 127 17.99 -9.76 2.67
N PHE A 128 17.49 -10.80 2.01
CA PHE A 128 17.63 -12.18 2.50
C PHE A 128 19.11 -12.55 2.62
N ALA A 129 19.92 -12.21 1.61
CA ALA A 129 21.36 -12.44 1.65
C ALA A 129 22.08 -11.65 2.75
N GLN A 130 21.66 -10.41 3.04
CA GLN A 130 22.22 -9.60 4.12
C GLN A 130 21.83 -10.13 5.51
N ARG A 131 20.61 -10.64 5.67
CA ARG A 131 20.11 -11.19 6.93
C ARG A 131 20.72 -12.54 7.27
N TYR A 132 20.79 -13.45 6.29
CA TYR A 132 21.09 -14.87 6.56
C TYR A 132 22.34 -15.38 5.83
N GLY A 133 22.90 -14.61 4.90
CA GLY A 133 24.03 -15.04 4.07
C GLY A 133 23.67 -16.15 3.09
N ALA A 134 24.70 -16.83 2.59
CA ALA A 134 24.54 -17.97 1.69
C ALA A 134 24.24 -19.24 2.49
N LEU A 135 22.95 -19.61 2.57
CA LEU A 135 22.51 -20.80 3.32
C LEU A 135 22.65 -22.08 2.50
N THR A 136 23.14 -23.15 3.14
CA THR A 136 22.97 -24.55 2.67
C THR A 136 21.51 -24.99 2.80
N ASN A 137 21.14 -26.16 2.27
CA ASN A 137 19.78 -26.68 2.46
C ASN A 137 19.46 -26.89 3.95
N ASP A 138 20.44 -27.39 4.71
CA ASP A 138 20.33 -27.53 6.17
C ASP A 138 20.10 -26.17 6.87
N GLY A 139 20.89 -25.14 6.53
CA GLY A 139 20.74 -23.81 7.10
C GLY A 139 19.43 -23.13 6.69
N PHE A 140 18.99 -23.35 5.45
CA PHE A 140 17.73 -22.80 4.94
C PHE A 140 16.52 -23.38 5.69
N VAL A 141 16.47 -24.70 5.88
CA VAL A 141 15.39 -25.34 6.65
C VAL A 141 15.40 -24.85 8.10
N GLU A 142 16.56 -24.75 8.74
CA GLU A 142 16.66 -24.20 10.10
C GLU A 142 16.05 -22.79 10.17
N GLN A 143 16.39 -21.93 9.21
CA GLN A 143 15.90 -20.56 9.21
C GLN A 143 14.37 -20.49 9.05
N LEU A 144 13.76 -21.35 8.23
CA LEU A 144 12.31 -21.41 8.11
C LEU A 144 11.63 -21.84 9.42
N TYR A 145 12.22 -22.79 10.15
CA TYR A 145 11.72 -23.17 11.48
C TYR A 145 11.78 -22.01 12.47
N LEU A 146 12.87 -21.24 12.45
CA LEU A 146 13.02 -20.08 13.32
C LEU A 146 11.98 -19.00 12.96
N ASN A 147 11.91 -18.58 11.69
CA ASN A 147 11.02 -17.52 11.24
C ASN A 147 9.53 -17.86 11.39
N VAL A 148 9.15 -19.10 11.10
CA VAL A 148 7.73 -19.50 11.05
C VAL A 148 7.28 -20.15 12.34
N LEU A 149 8.11 -20.98 12.97
CA LEU A 149 7.73 -21.75 14.14
C LEU A 149 8.27 -21.19 15.46
N ASP A 150 9.10 -20.14 15.43
CA ASP A 150 9.73 -19.51 16.60
C ASP A 150 10.46 -20.53 17.49
N ARG A 151 11.01 -21.58 16.86
CA ARG A 151 11.71 -22.65 17.57
C ARG A 151 12.79 -23.27 16.71
N PRO A 152 13.83 -23.86 17.34
CA PRO A 152 14.77 -24.71 16.63
C PRO A 152 14.06 -25.86 15.92
N SER A 153 14.65 -26.30 14.80
CA SER A 153 14.16 -27.48 14.10
C SER A 153 14.34 -28.74 14.95
N ASP A 154 13.39 -29.67 14.82
CA ASP A 154 13.58 -31.00 15.36
C ASP A 154 14.46 -31.82 14.40
N PRO A 155 15.41 -32.66 14.90
CA PRO A 155 16.39 -33.32 14.03
C PRO A 155 15.77 -34.20 12.94
N GLY A 156 14.65 -34.87 13.24
CA GLY A 156 13.96 -35.76 12.30
C GLY A 156 13.25 -35.01 11.19
N GLY A 157 12.45 -33.99 11.53
CA GLY A 157 11.76 -33.13 10.59
C GLY A 157 12.74 -32.37 9.70
N LYS A 158 13.80 -31.81 10.29
CA LYS A 158 14.86 -31.14 9.51
C LYS A 158 15.48 -32.06 8.48
N ALA A 159 15.88 -33.27 8.88
CA ALA A 159 16.50 -34.23 7.98
C ALA A 159 15.57 -34.63 6.82
N ALA A 160 14.26 -34.77 7.08
CA ALA A 160 13.27 -35.04 6.04
C ALA A 160 13.16 -33.89 5.03
N TRP A 161 13.06 -32.64 5.50
CA TRP A 161 12.99 -31.47 4.63
C TRP A 161 14.26 -31.27 3.81
N VAL A 162 15.43 -31.44 4.42
CA VAL A 162 16.71 -31.37 3.71
C VAL A 162 16.77 -32.42 2.61
N ALA A 163 16.37 -33.66 2.89
CA ALA A 163 16.30 -34.72 1.87
C ALA A 163 15.35 -34.38 0.71
N THR A 164 14.23 -33.69 0.99
CA THR A 164 13.32 -33.18 -0.05
C THR A 164 13.99 -32.14 -0.96
N LEU A 165 14.74 -31.19 -0.39
CA LEU A 165 15.50 -30.22 -1.19
C LEU A 165 16.63 -30.90 -1.99
N ASP A 166 17.34 -31.84 -1.39
CA ASP A 166 18.42 -32.59 -2.05
C ASP A 166 17.89 -33.48 -3.20
N ALA A 167 16.63 -33.91 -3.11
CA ALA A 167 15.93 -34.64 -4.17
C ALA A 167 15.41 -33.74 -5.31
N GLY A 168 15.63 -32.41 -5.23
CA GLY A 168 15.31 -31.46 -6.30
C GLY A 168 14.05 -30.62 -6.10
N ALA A 169 13.40 -30.68 -4.93
CA ALA A 169 12.37 -29.71 -4.59
C ALA A 169 12.95 -28.29 -4.51
N THR A 170 12.18 -27.28 -4.88
CA THR A 170 12.66 -25.90 -4.85
C THR A 170 12.55 -25.32 -3.43
N ARG A 171 13.49 -24.44 -3.08
CA ARG A 171 13.41 -23.66 -1.84
C ARG A 171 12.21 -22.73 -1.80
N ALA A 172 11.79 -22.23 -2.96
CA ALA A 172 10.62 -21.37 -3.10
C ALA A 172 9.33 -22.13 -2.71
N ASP A 173 9.12 -23.35 -3.24
CA ASP A 173 7.95 -24.15 -2.89
C ASP A 173 7.96 -24.57 -1.42
N MET A 174 9.14 -24.86 -0.86
CA MET A 174 9.27 -25.12 0.58
C MET A 174 8.90 -23.90 1.42
N LEU A 175 9.42 -22.71 1.08
CA LEU A 175 9.08 -21.47 1.76
C LEU A 175 7.58 -21.18 1.69
N VAL A 176 6.93 -21.40 0.54
CA VAL A 176 5.47 -21.29 0.40
C VAL A 176 4.77 -22.29 1.33
N GLY A 177 5.21 -23.54 1.39
CA GLY A 177 4.63 -24.55 2.29
C GLY A 177 4.72 -24.18 3.76
N PHE A 178 5.84 -23.59 4.20
CA PHE A 178 5.99 -23.06 5.56
C PHE A 178 5.11 -21.81 5.77
N SER A 179 5.13 -20.86 4.82
CA SER A 179 4.33 -19.62 4.86
C SER A 179 2.84 -19.90 5.00
N GLU A 180 2.32 -20.88 4.26
CA GLU A 180 0.90 -21.20 4.22
C GLU A 180 0.53 -22.36 5.14
N SER A 181 1.44 -22.81 6.02
CA SER A 181 1.14 -23.80 7.05
C SER A 181 0.06 -23.29 8.03
N LEU A 182 -0.71 -24.21 8.61
CA LEU A 182 -1.73 -23.87 9.59
C LEU A 182 -1.11 -23.12 10.78
N GLU A 183 0.07 -23.53 11.21
CA GLU A 183 0.84 -22.90 12.28
C GLU A 183 1.15 -21.43 11.96
N ASN A 184 1.62 -21.13 10.74
CA ASN A 184 1.94 -19.74 10.38
C ASN A 184 0.68 -18.89 10.19
N GLN A 185 -0.38 -19.46 9.64
CA GLN A 185 -1.68 -18.80 9.55
C GLN A 185 -2.21 -18.42 10.93
N GLN A 186 -2.05 -19.30 11.94
CA GLN A 186 -2.44 -19.01 13.32
C GLN A 186 -1.59 -17.91 13.96
N LYS A 187 -0.28 -17.89 13.70
CA LYS A 187 0.62 -16.85 14.24
C LYS A 187 0.36 -15.47 13.66
N THR A 188 0.06 -15.42 12.36
CA THR A 188 -0.22 -14.17 11.65
C THR A 188 -1.70 -13.77 11.72
N ALA A 189 -2.57 -14.62 12.30
CA ALA A 189 -4.00 -14.35 12.42
C ALA A 189 -4.30 -13.00 13.08
N SER A 190 -3.56 -12.62 14.12
CA SER A 190 -3.76 -11.32 14.79
C SER A 190 -3.57 -10.12 13.85
N ILE A 191 -2.64 -10.21 12.90
CA ILE A 191 -2.37 -9.18 11.89
C ILE A 191 -3.56 -9.09 10.93
N VAL A 192 -4.04 -10.24 10.44
CA VAL A 192 -5.18 -10.31 9.52
C VAL A 192 -6.46 -9.80 10.20
N THR A 193 -6.72 -10.18 11.47
CA THR A 193 -7.90 -9.73 12.22
C THR A 193 -7.86 -8.25 12.58
N ALA A 194 -6.67 -7.65 12.65
CA ALA A 194 -6.53 -6.20 12.82
C ALA A 194 -6.80 -5.43 11.50
N GLY A 195 -6.92 -6.13 10.37
CA GLY A 195 -7.06 -5.58 9.05
C GLY A 195 -5.70 -5.22 8.45
N ILE A 196 -5.41 -5.78 7.27
CA ILE A 196 -4.24 -5.41 6.48
C ILE A 196 -4.61 -4.21 5.62
N TRP A 197 -3.90 -3.11 5.80
CA TRP A 197 -4.08 -1.92 4.98
C TRP A 197 -3.43 -2.11 3.61
N ASP A 198 -4.22 -1.90 2.57
CA ASP A 198 -3.80 -1.88 1.16
C ASP A 198 -3.97 -0.46 0.64
N ARG A 199 -2.89 0.33 0.64
CA ARG A 199 -2.93 1.72 0.19
C ARG A 199 -3.26 1.81 -1.31
N ASP A 200 -4.13 2.74 -1.68
CA ASP A 200 -4.28 3.08 -3.09
C ASP A 200 -3.07 3.93 -3.55
N GLU A 201 -2.22 3.36 -4.40
CA GLU A 201 -1.04 4.04 -4.95
C GLU A 201 -1.40 5.21 -5.86
N SER A 202 -2.52 5.14 -6.57
CA SER A 202 -3.03 6.25 -7.38
C SER A 202 -3.48 7.40 -6.49
N ALA A 203 -4.23 7.11 -5.42
CA ALA A 203 -4.61 8.13 -4.44
C ALA A 203 -3.38 8.76 -3.77
N ALA A 204 -2.40 7.95 -3.36
CA ALA A 204 -1.17 8.43 -2.74
C ALA A 204 -0.36 9.33 -3.69
N LEU A 205 -0.22 8.95 -4.97
CA LEU A 205 0.42 9.75 -6.00
C LEU A 205 -0.30 11.08 -6.23
N VAL A 206 -1.63 11.05 -6.34
CA VAL A 206 -2.44 12.27 -6.52
C VAL A 206 -2.29 13.21 -5.33
N ALA A 207 -2.34 12.69 -4.11
CA ALA A 207 -2.16 13.51 -2.91
C ALA A 207 -0.75 14.15 -2.85
N ARG A 208 0.31 13.42 -3.23
CA ARG A 208 1.66 14.00 -3.35
C ARG A 208 1.77 15.02 -4.49
N LEU A 209 1.02 14.88 -5.58
CA LEU A 209 0.95 15.90 -6.63
C LEU A 209 0.24 17.18 -6.17
N TYR A 210 -0.83 17.06 -5.37
CA TYR A 210 -1.45 18.23 -4.71
C TYR A 210 -0.44 18.96 -3.82
N ASP A 211 0.31 18.23 -3.02
CA ASP A 211 1.34 18.82 -2.16
C ASP A 211 2.45 19.47 -2.99
N THR A 212 2.98 18.74 -3.98
CA THR A 212 4.06 19.21 -4.86
C THR A 212 3.70 20.48 -5.64
N LEU A 213 2.50 20.55 -6.20
CA LEU A 213 2.12 21.67 -7.06
C LEU A 213 1.44 22.81 -6.31
N PHE A 214 0.78 22.56 -5.18
CA PHE A 214 -0.03 23.56 -4.48
C PHE A 214 0.28 23.71 -2.99
N GLY A 215 1.17 22.89 -2.42
CA GLY A 215 1.56 22.94 -1.01
C GLY A 215 0.42 22.62 -0.05
N ARG A 216 -0.51 21.74 -0.46
CA ARG A 216 -1.69 21.38 0.33
C ARG A 216 -2.15 19.96 0.02
N LEU A 217 -2.96 19.40 0.92
CA LEU A 217 -3.64 18.12 0.73
C LEU A 217 -4.85 18.24 -0.22
N PRO A 218 -5.27 17.13 -0.86
CA PRO A 218 -6.45 17.10 -1.72
C PRO A 218 -7.74 17.31 -0.94
N ASP A 219 -8.77 17.82 -1.63
CA ASP A 219 -10.14 17.58 -1.23
C ASP A 219 -10.60 16.18 -1.70
N LYS A 220 -11.64 15.63 -1.04
CA LYS A 220 -12.12 14.26 -1.34
C LYS A 220 -12.58 14.09 -2.79
N GLY A 221 -13.26 15.09 -3.36
CA GLY A 221 -13.79 15.00 -4.72
C GLY A 221 -12.68 15.04 -5.77
N GLY A 222 -11.70 15.93 -5.58
CA GLY A 222 -10.49 16.01 -6.40
C GLY A 222 -9.69 14.70 -6.38
N LEU A 223 -9.44 14.15 -5.19
CA LEU A 223 -8.75 12.87 -5.04
C LEU A 223 -9.49 11.74 -5.77
N ALA A 224 -10.80 11.59 -5.52
CA ALA A 224 -11.62 10.53 -6.12
C ALA A 224 -11.53 10.55 -7.65
N ASN A 225 -11.68 11.73 -8.25
CA ASN A 225 -11.71 11.88 -9.70
C ASN A 225 -10.36 11.52 -10.34
N TRP A 226 -9.24 11.99 -9.77
CA TRP A 226 -7.93 11.73 -10.34
C TRP A 226 -7.43 10.30 -10.08
N ALA A 227 -7.65 9.77 -8.88
CA ALA A 227 -7.26 8.40 -8.52
C ALA A 227 -8.00 7.38 -9.40
N SER A 228 -9.33 7.50 -9.51
CA SER A 228 -10.14 6.62 -10.36
C SER A 228 -9.73 6.66 -11.84
N ALA A 229 -9.32 7.82 -12.35
CA ALA A 229 -8.82 7.95 -13.72
C ALA A 229 -7.45 7.24 -13.92
N LEU A 230 -6.61 7.19 -12.88
CA LEU A 230 -5.36 6.41 -12.90
C LEU A 230 -5.63 4.91 -12.77
N ASP A 231 -6.49 4.50 -11.84
CA ASP A 231 -6.79 3.08 -11.57
C ASP A 231 -7.45 2.39 -12.76
N SER A 232 -8.32 3.11 -13.47
CA SER A 232 -8.94 2.63 -14.70
C SER A 232 -7.99 2.64 -15.91
N GLY A 233 -6.79 3.20 -15.77
CA GLY A 233 -5.84 3.41 -16.86
C GLY A 233 -6.31 4.45 -17.90
N GLN A 234 -7.36 5.21 -17.62
CA GLN A 234 -7.85 6.30 -18.48
C GLN A 234 -6.78 7.38 -18.62
N LEU A 235 -6.09 7.70 -17.53
CA LEU A 235 -4.98 8.63 -17.50
C LEU A 235 -3.72 7.92 -17.01
N ARG A 236 -2.58 8.45 -17.44
CA ARG A 236 -1.25 8.11 -16.92
C ARG A 236 -0.83 9.16 -15.88
N PRO A 237 0.11 8.85 -14.97
CA PRO A 237 0.61 9.79 -13.99
C PRO A 237 1.04 11.14 -14.58
N ASN A 238 1.71 11.13 -15.75
CA ASN A 238 2.18 12.36 -16.39
C ASN A 238 1.02 13.19 -16.96
N GLN A 239 -0.09 12.56 -17.36
CA GLN A 239 -1.28 13.27 -17.81
C GLN A 239 -2.03 13.90 -16.62
N VAL A 240 -2.03 13.25 -15.45
CA VAL A 240 -2.56 13.85 -14.21
C VAL A 240 -1.71 15.06 -13.80
N ALA A 241 -0.38 14.92 -13.73
CA ALA A 241 0.52 16.04 -13.42
C ALA A 241 0.34 17.21 -14.41
N GLN A 242 0.21 16.93 -15.71
CA GLN A 242 -0.09 17.95 -16.72
C GLN A 242 -1.45 18.62 -16.46
N GLY A 243 -2.49 17.86 -16.11
CA GLY A 243 -3.80 18.39 -15.76
C GLY A 243 -3.78 19.36 -14.57
N PHE A 244 -2.93 19.10 -13.57
CA PHE A 244 -2.74 20.02 -12.45
C PHE A 244 -2.03 21.31 -12.90
N ILE A 245 -0.99 21.20 -13.72
CA ILE A 245 -0.24 22.35 -14.26
C ILE A 245 -1.15 23.26 -15.09
N ASP A 246 -2.06 22.68 -15.88
CA ASP A 246 -3.00 23.39 -16.74
C ASP A 246 -4.29 23.85 -16.02
N SER A 247 -4.45 23.48 -14.74
CA SER A 247 -5.66 23.76 -13.97
C SER A 247 -5.91 25.24 -13.73
N ALA A 248 -7.18 25.60 -13.51
CA ALA A 248 -7.55 26.96 -13.09
C ALA A 248 -6.89 27.37 -11.76
N GLU A 249 -6.61 26.41 -10.88
CA GLU A 249 -5.91 26.65 -9.61
C GLU A 249 -4.44 27.04 -9.84
N SER A 250 -3.72 26.33 -10.72
CA SER A 250 -2.37 26.72 -11.15
C SER A 250 -2.33 28.11 -11.78
N GLN A 251 -3.36 28.46 -12.58
CA GLN A 251 -3.51 29.81 -13.11
C GLN A 251 -3.75 30.85 -12.02
N ALA A 252 -4.59 30.55 -11.03
CA ALA A 252 -4.90 31.47 -9.93
C ALA A 252 -3.72 31.70 -8.99
N ILE A 253 -2.96 30.65 -8.64
CA ILE A 253 -1.87 30.72 -7.66
C ILE A 253 -0.57 31.20 -8.31
N TYR A 254 -0.23 30.70 -9.50
CA TYR A 254 1.09 30.91 -10.12
C TYR A 254 1.04 31.63 -11.48
N GLY A 255 -0.13 32.01 -11.97
CA GLY A 255 -0.29 32.55 -13.33
C GLY A 255 0.05 31.52 -14.42
N GLY A 256 -0.14 30.23 -14.13
CA GLY A 256 0.13 29.14 -15.07
C GLY A 256 1.61 28.79 -15.22
N PHE A 257 2.44 29.17 -14.24
CA PHE A 257 3.89 29.00 -14.28
C PHE A 257 4.50 29.61 -15.56
N PRO A 258 4.56 30.94 -15.67
CA PRO A 258 4.95 31.61 -16.92
C PRO A 258 6.39 31.29 -17.37
N THR A 259 7.27 30.88 -16.44
CA THR A 259 8.65 30.51 -16.75
C THR A 259 9.06 29.21 -16.07
N ALA A 260 10.06 28.52 -16.62
CA ALA A 260 10.68 27.37 -15.96
C ALA A 260 11.26 27.74 -14.58
N ASP A 261 11.80 28.95 -14.44
CA ASP A 261 12.30 29.49 -13.18
C ASP A 261 11.23 29.52 -12.07
N THR A 262 10.05 30.09 -12.38
CA THR A 262 8.92 30.15 -11.46
C THR A 262 8.37 28.77 -11.12
N PHE A 263 8.35 27.85 -12.09
CA PHE A 263 7.90 26.48 -11.89
C PHE A 263 8.80 25.72 -10.93
N VAL A 264 10.11 25.67 -11.22
CA VAL A 264 11.09 24.96 -10.40
C VAL A 264 11.14 25.52 -8.98
N THR A 265 11.08 26.85 -8.82
CA THR A 265 11.08 27.47 -7.49
C THR A 265 9.87 27.03 -6.66
N ALA A 266 8.68 26.94 -7.27
CA ALA A 266 7.49 26.47 -6.58
C ALA A 266 7.63 25.00 -6.12
N LEU A 267 8.13 24.11 -6.99
CA LEU A 267 8.34 22.71 -6.63
C LEU A 267 9.30 22.55 -5.45
N TYR A 268 10.42 23.27 -5.44
CA TYR A 268 11.36 23.20 -4.30
C TYR A 268 10.73 23.65 -2.99
N ARG A 269 9.93 24.73 -3.02
CA ARG A 269 9.27 25.25 -1.81
C ARG A 269 8.18 24.34 -1.29
N ASN A 270 7.35 23.83 -2.19
CA ASN A 270 6.21 22.99 -1.83
C ASN A 270 6.70 21.59 -1.42
N THR A 271 7.47 20.92 -2.28
CA THR A 271 7.87 19.51 -2.11
C THR A 271 9.00 19.33 -1.10
N LEU A 272 9.98 20.24 -1.08
CA LEU A 272 11.22 20.06 -0.29
C LEU A 272 11.33 21.05 0.86
N GLU A 273 10.31 21.89 1.06
CA GLU A 273 10.24 22.91 2.10
C GLU A 273 11.48 23.84 2.15
N ARG A 274 12.12 24.07 0.99
CA ARG A 274 13.36 24.85 0.91
C ARG A 274 13.49 25.62 -0.40
N GLU A 275 14.37 26.62 -0.41
CA GLU A 275 14.76 27.28 -1.66
C GLU A 275 15.69 26.37 -2.48
N PRO A 276 15.61 26.42 -3.82
CA PRO A 276 16.61 25.78 -4.67
C PRO A 276 17.94 26.49 -4.56
N ASP A 277 19.04 25.73 -4.58
CA ASP A 277 20.35 26.32 -4.80
C ASP A 277 20.48 26.79 -6.27
N ALA A 278 21.38 27.75 -6.51
CA ALA A 278 21.53 28.38 -7.82
C ALA A 278 21.92 27.39 -8.93
N ALA A 279 22.76 26.39 -8.62
CA ALA A 279 23.24 25.43 -9.60
C ALA A 279 22.15 24.40 -9.94
N GLY A 280 21.49 23.85 -8.92
CA GLY A 280 20.36 22.93 -9.07
C GLY A 280 19.22 23.58 -9.85
N LYS A 281 18.84 24.81 -9.51
CA LYS A 281 17.81 25.56 -10.25
C LYS A 281 18.17 25.73 -11.72
N ALA A 282 19.39 26.19 -12.01
CA ALA A 282 19.85 26.41 -13.38
C ALA A 282 19.83 25.12 -14.20
N ALA A 283 20.19 23.97 -13.61
CA ALA A 283 20.14 22.68 -14.29
C ALA A 283 18.70 22.31 -14.69
N TRP A 284 17.73 22.42 -13.77
CA TRP A 284 16.32 22.15 -14.06
C TRP A 284 15.73 23.10 -15.10
N VAL A 285 16.01 24.40 -14.97
CA VAL A 285 15.54 25.42 -15.92
C VAL A 285 16.07 25.13 -17.32
N ASN A 286 17.37 24.85 -17.46
CA ASN A 286 17.96 24.52 -18.76
C ASN A 286 17.33 23.26 -19.37
N ALA A 287 17.06 22.23 -18.58
CA ALA A 287 16.44 21.00 -19.07
C ALA A 287 14.98 21.19 -19.53
N LEU A 288 14.25 22.10 -18.88
CA LEU A 288 12.89 22.48 -19.27
C LEU A 288 12.90 23.36 -20.53
N ASP A 289 13.76 24.38 -20.58
CA ASP A 289 13.85 25.32 -21.70
C ASP A 289 14.39 24.66 -22.98
N SER A 290 15.25 23.63 -22.85
CA SER A 290 15.71 22.81 -23.97
C SER A 290 14.68 21.78 -24.44
N GLY A 291 13.57 21.59 -23.70
CA GLY A 291 12.58 20.56 -23.95
C GLY A 291 13.07 19.13 -23.67
N THR A 292 14.17 18.96 -22.95
CA THR A 292 14.70 17.65 -22.57
C THR A 292 13.80 16.95 -21.54
N LEU A 293 13.18 17.73 -20.65
CA LEU A 293 12.17 17.27 -19.70
C LEU A 293 10.89 18.07 -19.88
N SER A 294 9.74 17.43 -19.73
CA SER A 294 8.46 18.13 -19.63
C SER A 294 8.23 18.60 -18.19
N ARG A 295 7.40 19.63 -18.01
CA ARG A 295 7.00 20.08 -16.66
C ARG A 295 6.28 18.97 -15.88
N ALA A 296 5.46 18.17 -16.55
CA ALA A 296 4.79 17.03 -15.93
C ALA A 296 5.78 15.98 -15.42
N ASP A 297 6.81 15.64 -16.19
CA ASP A 297 7.83 14.68 -15.78
C ASP A 297 8.68 15.23 -14.61
N VAL A 298 8.98 16.54 -14.62
CA VAL A 298 9.68 17.18 -13.48
C VAL A 298 8.79 17.18 -12.23
N ALA A 299 7.51 17.55 -12.34
CA ALA A 299 6.59 17.52 -11.19
C ALA A 299 6.48 16.11 -10.58
N LEU A 300 6.34 15.07 -11.42
CA LEU A 300 6.34 13.68 -10.95
C LEU A 300 7.66 13.28 -10.30
N GLY A 301 8.78 13.68 -10.88
CA GLY A 301 10.10 13.38 -10.31
C GLY A 301 10.30 13.98 -8.92
N PHE A 302 9.76 15.19 -8.68
CA PHE A 302 9.74 15.79 -7.35
C PHE A 302 8.75 15.09 -6.42
N SER A 303 7.51 14.88 -6.88
CA SER A 303 6.42 14.24 -6.13
C SER A 303 6.79 12.86 -5.61
N GLU A 304 7.43 12.03 -6.45
CA GLU A 304 7.75 10.65 -6.13
C GLU A 304 9.22 10.48 -5.70
N SER A 305 9.90 11.58 -5.37
CA SER A 305 11.25 11.50 -4.81
C SER A 305 11.23 10.85 -3.43
N PRO A 306 12.26 10.04 -3.07
CA PRO A 306 12.34 9.45 -1.74
C PRO A 306 12.27 10.47 -0.60
N GLU A 307 12.84 11.67 -0.81
CA GLU A 307 12.78 12.78 0.15
C GLU A 307 11.35 13.26 0.36
N HIS A 308 10.59 13.49 -0.71
CA HIS A 308 9.21 13.95 -0.61
C HIS A 308 8.25 12.90 -0.03
N ILE A 309 8.40 11.63 -0.42
CA ILE A 309 7.65 10.53 0.17
C ILE A 309 7.89 10.48 1.69
N GLN A 310 9.13 10.71 2.13
CA GLN A 310 9.43 10.76 3.56
C GLN A 310 8.82 11.98 4.26
N LEU A 311 8.87 13.17 3.64
CA LEU A 311 8.28 14.40 4.18
C LEU A 311 6.75 14.30 4.32
N THR A 312 6.10 13.66 3.35
CA THR A 312 4.63 13.49 3.31
C THR A 312 4.12 12.22 3.99
N ALA A 313 5.00 11.37 4.54
CA ALA A 313 4.60 10.10 5.17
C ALA A 313 3.55 10.30 6.29
N ALA A 314 3.63 11.41 7.03
CA ALA A 314 2.68 11.70 8.10
C ALA A 314 1.27 12.10 7.61
N THR A 315 1.15 12.53 6.35
CA THR A 315 -0.08 13.10 5.78
C THR A 315 -0.65 12.28 4.62
N VAL A 316 0.17 11.56 3.86
CA VAL A 316 -0.22 10.79 2.65
C VAL A 316 -0.03 9.27 2.84
N GLY A 317 0.38 8.83 4.02
CA GLY A 317 0.58 7.42 4.30
C GLY A 317 2.06 7.07 4.44
N GLY A 318 2.42 6.47 5.58
CA GLY A 318 3.75 5.93 5.84
C GLY A 318 3.72 4.43 6.08
N GLU A 319 4.89 3.88 6.43
CA GLU A 319 5.09 2.44 6.71
C GLU A 319 4.58 2.00 8.09
N ILE A 320 4.15 2.95 8.93
CA ILE A 320 3.72 2.70 10.30
C ILE A 320 2.19 2.71 10.34
N PRO A 321 1.53 1.75 11.01
CA PRO A 321 0.06 1.70 11.07
C PRO A 321 -0.62 2.99 11.52
N SER A 322 0.01 3.74 12.44
CA SER A 322 -0.51 5.04 12.89
C SER A 322 -0.52 6.11 11.80
N GLN A 323 0.18 5.90 10.69
CA GLN A 323 0.29 6.81 9.55
C GLN A 323 -0.49 6.32 8.33
N PHE A 324 -1.16 5.16 8.36
CA PHE A 324 -1.93 4.66 7.21
C PHE A 324 -3.03 5.62 6.77
N GLY A 325 -3.26 5.69 5.46
CA GLY A 325 -4.24 6.58 4.83
C GLY A 325 -3.78 8.03 4.65
N ILE A 326 -4.63 8.80 3.99
CA ILE A 326 -4.42 10.20 3.62
C ILE A 326 -5.22 11.10 4.57
N LEU A 327 -4.62 12.22 4.98
CA LEU A 327 -5.32 13.30 5.66
C LEU A 327 -6.05 14.17 4.63
N PHE A 328 -7.27 14.59 4.98
CA PHE A 328 -8.08 15.48 4.16
C PHE A 328 -8.23 16.84 4.85
N LEU A 329 -8.36 17.89 4.06
CA LEU A 329 -8.73 19.24 4.52
C LEU A 329 -10.20 19.33 4.95
#